data_AF-A0A174TA15-F1
#
_entry.id   AF-A0A174TA15-F1
#
_cell.length_a   1.000
_cell.length_b   1.000
_cell.length_c   1.000
_cell.angle_alpha   90.00
_cell.angle_beta   90.00
_cell.angle_gamma   90.00
#
_symmetry.space_group_name_H-M   'P 1'
#
loop_
_entity.id
_entity.type
_entity.pdbx_description
1 polymer ?
#
loop_
_entity_poly.entity_id
_entity_poly.type
_entity_poly.pdbx_seq_one_letter_code
_entity_poly.pdbx_strand_id
1 'polypeptide(L)'
;MKTELKNCLSLYKIFYSCAFILILCAIHPIIYYEEIGSAIQSPIAFLTIIFCSDTYLMEVKSKRADVFHLYDQKKQLKVISQRVGVQILYLLILSCVGYVLFFWQKPGSVNEGISGIQIFLLYFIAMFGTIWLWSICSVILCTLLRNMWAGIGCLFGIVIGLISKAGSSFFGNLGLFSFSFCEPTQLMSESWIYGTLVSFIAGLFLFAVLPMTLKKRG
;
A
#
# COMPACT_ATOMS: atom_id res chain seq x y z
N MET A 1 5.73 -8.88 24.22
CA MET A 1 4.85 -8.42 23.12
C MET A 1 4.95 -6.91 22.86
N LYS A 2 4.87 -6.04 23.89
CA LYS A 2 5.02 -4.57 23.73
C LYS A 2 6.37 -4.13 23.13
N THR A 3 7.47 -4.78 23.50
CA THR A 3 8.84 -4.49 23.00
C THR A 3 9.03 -4.91 21.53
N GLU A 4 8.33 -5.96 21.09
CA GLU A 4 8.41 -6.48 19.72
C GLU A 4 7.62 -5.61 18.73
N LEU A 5 6.53 -4.96 19.18
CA LEU A 5 5.76 -4.01 18.38
C LEU A 5 6.52 -2.70 18.16
N LYS A 6 7.26 -2.25 19.18
CA LYS A 6 8.11 -1.05 19.13
C LYS A 6 9.27 -1.20 18.13
N ASN A 7 9.72 -2.43 17.86
CA ASN A 7 10.73 -2.72 16.83
C ASN A 7 10.16 -2.86 15.40
N CYS A 8 8.84 -3.05 15.24
CA CYS A 8 8.21 -3.20 13.93
C CYS A 8 8.17 -1.86 13.15
N LEU A 9 8.02 -0.76 13.90
CA LEU A 9 8.05 0.62 13.41
C LEU A 9 9.37 1.28 13.85
N SER A 10 10.49 0.85 13.27
CA SER A 10 11.79 1.45 13.62
C SER A 10 11.80 2.94 13.29
N LEU A 11 12.48 3.76 14.09
CA LEU A 11 12.52 5.22 13.95
C LEU A 11 12.99 5.67 12.55
N TYR A 12 13.91 4.94 11.94
CA TYR A 12 14.35 5.24 10.57
C TYR A 12 13.20 5.12 9.56
N LYS A 13 12.26 4.20 9.78
CA LYS A 13 11.10 4.01 8.90
C LYS A 13 10.12 5.17 8.97
N ILE A 14 9.90 5.66 10.18
CA ILE A 14 9.07 6.83 10.41
C ILE A 14 9.70 8.04 9.72
N PHE A 15 11.01 8.23 9.88
CA PHE A 15 11.71 9.38 9.32
C PHE A 15 11.66 9.40 7.79
N TYR A 16 12.00 8.30 7.10
CA TYR A 16 11.93 8.30 5.63
C TYR A 16 10.50 8.42 5.12
N SER A 17 9.52 7.81 5.80
CA SER A 17 8.12 7.84 5.34
C SER A 17 7.54 9.24 5.46
N CYS A 18 7.81 9.93 6.58
CA CYS A 18 7.41 11.33 6.75
C CYS A 18 8.15 12.25 5.75
N ALA A 19 9.47 12.08 5.57
CA ALA A 19 10.24 12.86 4.62
C ALA A 19 9.74 12.66 3.19
N PHE A 20 9.39 11.44 2.80
CA PHE A 20 8.82 11.12 1.49
C PHE A 20 7.52 11.90 1.22
N ILE A 21 6.60 11.92 2.19
CA ILE A 21 5.34 12.68 2.06
C ILE A 21 5.60 14.19 1.97
N LEU A 22 6.51 14.73 2.78
CA LEU A 22 6.86 16.15 2.73
C LEU A 22 7.48 16.56 1.39
N ILE A 23 8.41 15.75 0.87
CA ILE A 23 9.03 15.97 -0.45
C ILE A 23 7.97 15.89 -1.55
N LEU A 24 7.09 14.90 -1.48
CA LEU A 24 6.00 14.74 -2.43
C LEU A 24 5.03 15.94 -2.42
N CYS A 25 4.72 16.47 -1.24
CA CYS A 25 3.94 17.71 -1.09
C CYS A 25 4.69 18.96 -1.59
N ALA A 26 6.01 18.93 -1.73
CA ALA A 26 6.79 20.06 -2.24
C ALA A 26 6.96 20.02 -3.76
N ILE A 27 7.08 18.81 -4.32
CA ILE A 27 7.41 18.60 -5.74
C ILE A 27 6.16 18.48 -6.61
N HIS A 28 5.07 17.89 -6.10
CA HIS A 28 3.86 17.67 -6.89
C HIS A 28 2.92 18.87 -6.72
N PRO A 29 2.82 19.78 -7.71
CA PRO A 29 1.83 20.85 -7.65
C PRO A 29 0.43 20.23 -7.81
N ILE A 30 -0.50 20.67 -6.98
CA ILE A 30 -1.90 20.27 -7.07
C ILE A 30 -2.74 21.52 -7.32
N ILE A 31 -3.53 21.47 -8.39
CA ILE A 31 -4.40 22.58 -8.80
C ILE A 31 -5.82 22.33 -8.28
N TYR A 32 -6.25 21.07 -8.20
CA TYR A 32 -7.62 20.70 -7.82
C TYR A 32 -7.72 19.69 -6.66
N TYR A 33 -8.77 19.80 -5.83
CA TYR A 33 -9.00 18.86 -4.71
C TYR A 33 -9.17 17.41 -5.14
N GLU A 34 -9.76 17.19 -6.32
CA GLU A 34 -10.02 15.87 -6.89
C GLU A 34 -8.73 15.14 -7.30
N GLU A 35 -7.66 15.87 -7.61
CA GLU A 35 -6.37 15.33 -8.05
C GLU A 35 -5.52 14.80 -6.87
N ILE A 36 -5.78 15.27 -5.64
CA ILE A 36 -5.00 14.92 -4.44
C ILE A 36 -4.95 13.40 -4.28
N GLY A 37 -6.09 12.74 -4.40
CA GLY A 37 -6.18 11.30 -4.18
C GLY A 37 -5.40 10.51 -5.23
N SER A 38 -5.51 10.90 -6.50
CA SER A 38 -4.80 10.28 -7.61
C SER A 38 -3.29 10.46 -7.50
N ALA A 39 -2.83 11.68 -7.18
CA ALA A 39 -1.42 12.02 -7.05
C ALA A 39 -0.71 11.27 -5.92
N ILE A 40 -1.42 10.97 -4.83
CA ILE A 40 -0.85 10.31 -3.65
C ILE A 40 -0.83 8.78 -3.77
N GLN A 41 -1.79 8.19 -4.49
CA GLN A 41 -2.02 6.74 -4.46
C GLN A 41 -0.83 5.92 -4.99
N SER A 42 -0.25 6.31 -6.14
CA SER A 42 0.90 5.59 -6.71
C SER A 42 2.16 5.71 -5.83
N PRO A 43 2.56 6.92 -5.37
CA PRO A 43 3.67 7.09 -4.44
C PRO A 43 3.52 6.31 -3.12
N ILE A 44 2.30 6.24 -2.56
CA ILE A 44 2.06 5.44 -1.35
C ILE A 44 2.10 3.94 -1.62
N ALA A 45 1.71 3.47 -2.81
CA ALA A 45 1.89 2.06 -3.17
C ALA A 45 3.38 1.67 -3.17
N PHE A 46 4.25 2.52 -3.74
CA PHE A 46 5.70 2.30 -3.68
C PHE A 46 6.25 2.33 -2.25
N LEU A 47 5.81 3.30 -1.45
CA LEU A 47 6.20 3.39 -0.04
C LEU A 47 5.76 2.13 0.73
N THR A 48 4.54 1.63 0.47
CA THR A 48 4.00 0.40 1.07
C THR A 48 4.85 -0.81 0.72
N ILE A 49 5.25 -0.96 -0.54
CA ILE A 49 6.12 -2.06 -0.99
C ILE A 49 7.44 -2.06 -0.23
N ILE A 50 8.11 -0.91 -0.12
CA ILE A 50 9.38 -0.80 0.60
C ILE A 50 9.18 -1.13 2.09
N PHE A 51 8.16 -0.52 2.70
CA PHE A 51 7.87 -0.63 4.13
C PHE A 51 7.51 -2.05 4.57
N CYS A 52 6.72 -2.75 3.75
CA CYS A 52 6.29 -4.11 4.00
C CYS A 52 7.37 -5.14 3.64
N SER A 53 8.21 -4.88 2.63
CA SER A 53 9.29 -5.81 2.25
C SER A 53 10.34 -5.96 3.36
N ASP A 54 10.56 -4.90 4.15
CA ASP A 54 11.42 -4.96 5.34
C ASP A 54 10.94 -5.94 6.42
N THR A 55 9.63 -6.21 6.52
CA THR A 55 9.12 -7.16 7.54
C THR A 55 9.62 -8.57 7.31
N TYR A 56 9.76 -8.96 6.03
CA TYR A 56 10.36 -10.22 5.63
C TYR A 56 11.82 -10.35 6.09
N LEU A 57 12.60 -9.27 5.98
CA LEU A 57 14.02 -9.29 6.35
C LEU A 57 14.22 -9.38 7.87
N MET A 58 13.31 -8.81 8.67
CA MET A 58 13.28 -9.01 10.12
C MET A 58 12.99 -10.48 10.52
N GLU A 59 12.26 -11.22 9.69
CA GLU A 59 12.01 -12.66 9.90
C GLU A 59 13.22 -13.52 9.54
N VAL A 60 13.93 -13.20 8.45
CA VAL A 60 15.05 -14.02 7.94
C VAL A 60 16.38 -13.73 8.65
N LYS A 61 16.69 -12.47 9.00
CA LYS A 61 17.99 -12.10 9.60
C LYS A 61 18.05 -12.17 11.12
N SER A 62 16.91 -12.27 11.81
CA SER A 62 16.95 -12.50 13.25
C SER A 62 17.45 -13.92 13.50
N LYS A 63 18.48 -14.10 14.35
CA LYS A 63 18.94 -15.37 14.96
C LYS A 63 17.85 -16.04 15.84
N ARG A 64 16.61 -16.07 15.36
CA ARG A 64 15.41 -16.75 15.87
C ARG A 64 14.67 -17.51 14.76
N ALA A 65 15.24 -17.61 13.54
CA ALA A 65 14.68 -18.45 12.48
C ALA A 65 14.52 -19.92 12.94
N ASP A 66 15.46 -20.43 13.74
CA ASP A 66 15.40 -21.78 14.31
C ASP A 66 14.31 -21.93 15.39
N VAL A 67 14.03 -20.87 16.16
CA VAL A 67 12.97 -20.88 17.20
C VAL A 67 11.58 -20.65 16.59
N PHE A 68 11.50 -19.90 15.50
CA PHE A 68 10.26 -19.74 14.73
C PHE A 68 9.89 -21.03 14.00
N HIS A 69 10.84 -21.82 13.51
CA HIS A 69 10.57 -23.12 12.88
C HIS A 69 9.87 -24.12 13.83
N LEU A 70 10.07 -23.97 15.15
CA LEU A 70 9.42 -24.79 16.18
C LEU A 70 8.01 -24.29 16.57
N TYR A 71 7.57 -23.15 16.05
CA TYR A 71 6.23 -22.60 16.30
C TYR A 71 5.21 -23.13 15.29
N ASP A 72 4.05 -23.56 15.79
CA ASP A 72 2.91 -23.97 14.96
C ASP A 72 2.55 -22.87 13.92
N GLN A 73 2.26 -23.27 12.68
CA GLN A 73 2.04 -22.37 11.53
C GLN A 73 0.98 -21.29 11.83
N LYS A 74 -0.05 -21.66 12.60
CA LYS A 74 -1.12 -20.74 13.02
C LYS A 74 -0.59 -19.58 13.86
N LYS A 75 0.42 -19.83 14.68
CA LYS A 75 1.01 -18.83 15.59
C LYS A 75 2.01 -17.95 14.86
N GLN A 76 2.72 -18.49 13.87
CA GLN A 76 3.53 -17.70 12.93
C GLN A 76 2.66 -16.72 12.15
N LEU A 77 1.59 -17.21 11.49
CA LEU A 77 0.69 -16.37 10.70
C LEU A 77 0.01 -15.29 11.55
N LYS A 78 -0.35 -15.59 12.79
CA LYS A 78 -0.91 -14.60 13.73
C LYS A 78 0.08 -13.47 14.03
N VAL A 79 1.36 -13.77 14.24
CA VAL A 79 2.39 -12.75 14.50
C VAL A 79 2.65 -11.90 13.24
N ILE A 80 2.68 -12.53 12.07
CA ILE A 80 2.86 -11.84 10.78
C ILE A 80 1.68 -10.91 10.51
N SER A 81 0.45 -11.42 10.62
CA SER A 81 -0.77 -10.65 10.44
C SER A 81 -0.86 -9.47 11.41
N GLN A 82 -0.47 -9.64 12.67
CA GLN A 82 -0.42 -8.53 13.63
C GLN A 82 0.60 -7.46 13.25
N ARG A 83 1.78 -7.84 12.75
CA ARG A 83 2.81 -6.90 12.30
C ARG A 83 2.36 -6.13 11.07
N VAL A 84 1.92 -6.85 10.03
CA VAL A 84 1.36 -6.28 8.80
C VAL A 84 0.19 -5.34 9.11
N GLY A 85 -0.70 -5.72 10.03
CA GLY A 85 -1.81 -4.87 10.47
C GLY A 85 -1.37 -3.54 11.08
N VAL A 86 -0.30 -3.54 11.91
CA VAL A 86 0.27 -2.30 12.46
C VAL A 86 0.89 -1.44 11.34
N GLN A 87 1.54 -2.05 10.35
CA GLN A 87 2.11 -1.32 9.22
C GLN A 87 1.04 -0.69 8.33
N ILE A 88 -0.03 -1.44 8.02
CA ILE A 88 -1.18 -0.94 7.25
C ILE A 88 -1.81 0.24 7.97
N LEU A 89 -2.06 0.13 9.28
CA LEU A 89 -2.62 1.22 10.07
C LEU A 89 -1.73 2.46 10.06
N TYR A 90 -0.41 2.29 10.21
CA TYR A 90 0.54 3.39 10.15
C TYR A 90 0.54 4.10 8.79
N LEU A 91 0.61 3.33 7.69
CA LEU A 91 0.60 3.89 6.33
C LEU A 91 -0.73 4.57 6.01
N LEU A 92 -1.84 4.06 6.54
CA LEU A 92 -3.16 4.68 6.39
C LEU A 92 -3.21 6.03 7.12
N ILE A 93 -2.74 6.11 8.36
CA ILE A 93 -2.65 7.40 9.08
C ILE A 93 -1.74 8.37 8.33
N LEU A 94 -0.59 7.89 7.83
CA LEU A 94 0.33 8.71 7.05
C LEU A 94 -0.30 9.22 5.75
N SER A 95 -1.13 8.41 5.08
CA SER A 95 -1.88 8.84 3.89
C SER A 95 -2.92 9.92 4.19
N CYS A 96 -3.57 9.88 5.36
CA CYS A 96 -4.48 10.92 5.81
C CYS A 96 -3.73 12.22 6.11
N VAL A 97 -2.57 12.11 6.77
CA VAL A 97 -1.70 13.27 7.03
C VAL A 97 -1.22 13.88 5.72
N GLY A 98 -0.79 13.07 4.74
CA GLY A 98 -0.43 13.54 3.40
C GLY A 98 -1.55 14.30 2.73
N TYR A 99 -2.78 13.75 2.74
CA TYR A 99 -3.95 14.42 2.18
C TYR A 99 -4.21 15.80 2.82
N VAL A 100 -4.11 15.92 4.14
CA VAL A 100 -4.27 17.20 4.85
C VAL A 100 -3.14 18.17 4.54
N LEU A 101 -1.90 17.69 4.40
CA LEU A 101 -0.75 18.55 4.07
C LEU A 101 -0.89 19.21 2.69
N PHE A 102 -1.54 18.54 1.73
CA PHE A 102 -1.80 19.13 0.42
C PHE A 102 -2.76 20.33 0.44
N PHE A 103 -3.58 20.49 1.48
CA PHE A 103 -4.39 21.72 1.65
C PHE A 103 -3.51 22.96 1.84
N TRP A 104 -2.25 22.79 2.25
CA TRP A 104 -1.31 23.90 2.34
C TRP A 104 -1.07 24.58 0.99
N GLN A 105 -1.19 23.86 -0.12
CA GLN A 105 -1.05 24.39 -1.48
C GLN A 105 -2.27 25.21 -1.95
N LYS A 106 -3.36 25.28 -1.15
CA LYS A 106 -4.64 25.94 -1.48
C LYS A 106 -5.19 25.55 -2.87
N PRO A 107 -5.45 24.25 -3.13
CA PRO A 107 -6.05 23.83 -4.40
C PRO A 107 -7.46 24.41 -4.58
N GLY A 108 -7.88 24.61 -5.83
CA GLY A 108 -9.23 25.00 -6.20
C GLY A 108 -10.18 23.79 -6.28
N SER A 109 -11.47 24.03 -6.42
CA SER A 109 -12.49 23.00 -6.68
C SER A 109 -13.00 23.11 -8.11
N VAL A 110 -13.02 22.01 -8.87
CA VAL A 110 -13.65 21.95 -10.21
C VAL A 110 -15.16 21.75 -10.10
N ASN A 111 -15.60 20.90 -9.16
CA ASN A 111 -17.02 20.66 -8.89
C ASN A 111 -17.52 21.46 -7.69
N GLU A 112 -18.36 22.46 -7.94
CA GLU A 112 -19.04 23.24 -6.89
C GLU A 112 -20.16 22.45 -6.17
N GLY A 113 -20.54 21.27 -6.69
CA GLY A 113 -21.65 20.45 -6.18
C GLY A 113 -21.26 19.27 -5.28
N ILE A 114 -19.98 18.92 -5.16
CA ILE A 114 -19.53 17.74 -4.40
C ILE A 114 -18.97 18.19 -3.04
N SER A 115 -19.46 17.59 -1.97
CA SER A 115 -18.94 17.89 -0.63
C SER A 115 -17.52 17.35 -0.48
N GLY A 116 -16.58 18.17 0.02
CA GLY A 116 -15.19 17.74 0.25
C GLY A 116 -15.05 16.51 1.18
N ILE A 117 -16.06 16.26 2.01
CA ILE A 117 -16.15 15.08 2.88
C ILE A 117 -16.36 13.79 2.07
N GLN A 118 -17.18 13.83 1.01
CA GLN A 118 -17.39 12.68 0.14
C GLN A 118 -16.12 12.29 -0.62
N ILE A 119 -15.37 13.29 -1.12
CA ILE A 119 -14.09 13.06 -1.82
C ILE A 119 -13.07 12.44 -0.87
N PHE A 120 -13.01 12.92 0.39
CA PHE A 120 -12.14 12.35 1.41
C PHE A 120 -12.49 10.89 1.74
N LEU A 121 -13.78 10.56 1.89
CA LEU A 121 -14.22 9.18 2.13
C LEU A 121 -13.88 8.26 0.95
N LEU A 122 -14.04 8.75 -0.28
CA LEU A 122 -13.66 8.04 -1.50
C LEU A 122 -12.17 7.68 -1.49
N TYR A 123 -11.35 8.70 -1.23
CA TYR A 123 -9.91 8.57 -1.11
C TYR A 123 -9.53 7.55 -0.02
N PHE A 124 -10.14 7.64 1.16
CA PHE A 124 -9.86 6.73 2.26
C PHE A 124 -10.09 5.26 1.90
N ILE A 125 -11.19 4.96 1.21
CA ILE A 125 -11.54 3.60 0.76
C ILE A 125 -10.54 3.12 -0.31
N ALA A 126 -10.25 3.94 -1.31
CA ALA A 126 -9.31 3.61 -2.38
C ALA A 126 -7.88 3.37 -1.84
N MET A 127 -7.44 4.22 -0.90
CA MET A 127 -6.15 4.10 -0.23
C MET A 127 -6.04 2.85 0.61
N PHE A 128 -7.10 2.51 1.36
CA PHE A 128 -7.12 1.29 2.14
C PHE A 128 -6.96 0.04 1.26
N GLY A 129 -7.69 -0.04 0.14
CA GLY A 129 -7.56 -1.16 -0.81
C GLY A 129 -6.16 -1.27 -1.40
N THR A 130 -5.58 -0.13 -1.78
CA THR A 130 -4.21 -0.06 -2.33
C THR A 130 -3.16 -0.52 -1.32
N ILE A 131 -3.17 0.03 -0.10
CA ILE A 131 -2.23 -0.33 0.97
C ILE A 131 -2.38 -1.81 1.34
N TRP A 132 -3.62 -2.28 1.48
CA TRP A 132 -3.93 -3.68 1.81
C TRP A 132 -3.34 -4.65 0.78
N LEU A 133 -3.60 -4.42 -0.50
CA LEU A 133 -3.13 -5.29 -1.58
C LEU A 133 -1.60 -5.33 -1.66
N TRP A 134 -0.96 -4.15 -1.74
CA TRP A 134 0.49 -4.07 -1.93
C TRP A 134 1.27 -4.56 -0.72
N SER A 135 0.72 -4.39 0.49
CA SER A 135 1.29 -4.94 1.71
C SER A 135 1.36 -6.47 1.68
N ILE A 136 0.23 -7.13 1.36
CA ILE A 136 0.17 -8.59 1.31
C ILE A 136 0.99 -9.14 0.13
N CYS A 137 0.90 -8.50 -1.03
CA CYS A 137 1.70 -8.86 -2.22
C CYS A 137 3.20 -8.78 -1.93
N SER A 138 3.63 -7.75 -1.20
CA SER A 138 5.02 -7.58 -0.76
C SER A 138 5.52 -8.72 0.11
N VAL A 139 4.74 -9.10 1.12
CA VAL A 139 5.11 -10.20 2.02
C VAL A 139 5.19 -11.53 1.27
N ILE A 140 4.25 -11.80 0.36
CA ILE A 140 4.22 -13.06 -0.41
C ILE A 140 5.40 -13.15 -1.37
N LEU A 141 5.68 -12.11 -2.16
CA LEU A 141 6.77 -12.13 -3.15
C LEU A 141 8.14 -12.18 -2.47
N CYS A 142 8.34 -11.44 -1.38
CA CYS A 142 9.57 -11.55 -0.60
C CYS A 142 9.75 -12.96 -0.02
N THR A 143 8.65 -13.59 0.43
CA THR A 143 8.66 -14.96 0.93
C THR A 143 8.95 -15.99 -0.16
N LEU A 144 8.38 -15.81 -1.35
CA LEU A 144 8.53 -16.72 -2.49
C LEU A 144 9.93 -16.65 -3.11
N LEU A 145 10.46 -15.44 -3.32
CA LEU A 145 11.78 -15.22 -3.93
C LEU A 145 12.93 -15.42 -2.94
N ARG A 146 12.61 -15.57 -1.64
CA ARG A 146 13.58 -15.71 -0.55
C ARG A 146 14.62 -14.60 -0.47
N ASN A 147 14.35 -13.46 -1.10
CA ASN A 147 15.26 -12.34 -1.20
C ASN A 147 14.44 -11.04 -1.20
N MET A 148 14.72 -10.17 -0.24
CA MET A 148 14.03 -8.89 -0.09
C MET A 148 14.23 -8.01 -1.33
N TRP A 149 15.45 -7.89 -1.84
CA TRP A 149 15.76 -7.03 -2.98
C TRP A 149 15.11 -7.53 -4.26
N ALA A 150 15.06 -8.85 -4.45
CA ALA A 150 14.36 -9.46 -5.58
C ALA A 150 12.83 -9.26 -5.48
N GLY A 151 12.27 -9.39 -4.27
CA GLY A 151 10.86 -9.10 -3.99
C GLY A 151 10.48 -7.66 -4.33
N ILE A 152 11.27 -6.70 -3.81
CA ILE A 152 11.10 -5.27 -4.09
C ILE A 152 11.20 -5.00 -5.59
N GLY A 153 12.25 -5.47 -6.26
CA GLY A 153 12.45 -5.25 -7.69
C GLY A 153 11.33 -5.84 -8.56
N CYS A 154 10.85 -7.04 -8.22
CA CYS A 154 9.73 -7.69 -8.90
C CYS A 154 8.44 -6.88 -8.74
N LEU A 155 8.14 -6.42 -7.52
CA LEU A 155 6.97 -5.58 -7.24
C LEU A 155 7.02 -4.23 -7.94
N PHE A 156 8.19 -3.58 -7.97
CA PHE A 156 8.38 -2.36 -8.75
C PHE A 156 8.11 -2.60 -10.23
N GLY A 157 8.62 -3.70 -10.79
CA GLY A 157 8.33 -4.10 -12.17
C GLY A 157 6.84 -4.30 -12.44
N ILE A 158 6.12 -4.95 -11.51
CA ILE A 158 4.67 -5.15 -11.61
C ILE A 158 3.92 -3.81 -11.53
N VAL A 159 4.26 -2.94 -10.58
CA VAL A 159 3.63 -1.62 -10.45
C VAL A 159 3.87 -0.76 -11.69
N ILE A 160 5.11 -0.69 -12.17
CA ILE A 160 5.45 0.06 -13.39
C ILE A 160 4.73 -0.52 -14.61
N GLY A 161 4.66 -1.85 -14.72
CA GLY A 161 3.92 -2.54 -15.77
C GLY A 161 2.42 -2.22 -15.75
N LEU A 162 1.82 -2.14 -14.57
CA LEU A 162 0.41 -1.76 -14.38
C LEU A 162 0.15 -0.27 -14.67
N ILE A 163 1.12 0.60 -14.40
CA ILE A 163 1.01 2.05 -14.67
C ILE A 163 1.31 2.37 -16.14
N SER A 164 2.00 1.49 -16.87
CA SER A 164 2.35 1.68 -18.27
C SER A 164 1.11 1.73 -19.19
N LYS A 165 1.24 2.39 -20.36
CA LYS A 165 0.21 2.43 -21.42
C LYS A 165 -0.26 1.03 -21.86
N ALA A 166 0.62 0.03 -21.78
CA ALA A 166 0.24 -1.35 -22.03
C ALA A 166 -0.68 -1.89 -20.91
N GLY A 167 -0.37 -1.60 -19.65
CA GLY A 167 -1.17 -1.99 -18.49
C GLY A 167 -2.57 -1.38 -18.50
N SER A 168 -2.69 -0.09 -18.84
CA SER A 168 -3.99 0.57 -18.97
C SER A 168 -4.84 -0.02 -20.10
N SER A 169 -4.24 -0.45 -21.21
CA SER A 169 -4.95 -1.14 -22.30
C SER A 169 -5.37 -2.57 -21.94
N PHE A 170 -4.61 -3.28 -21.09
CA PHE A 170 -4.91 -4.66 -20.69
C PHE A 170 -5.91 -4.76 -19.53
N PHE A 171 -5.78 -3.88 -18.52
CA PHE A 171 -6.63 -3.90 -17.34
C PHE A 171 -7.83 -2.95 -17.45
N GLY A 172 -7.83 -1.97 -18.35
CA GLY A 172 -8.93 -1.03 -18.54
C GLY A 172 -9.44 -0.44 -17.22
N ASN A 173 -10.76 -0.42 -17.04
CA ASN A 173 -11.46 0.02 -15.82
C ASN A 173 -11.15 -0.83 -14.56
N LEU A 174 -10.56 -2.02 -14.71
CA LEU A 174 -10.27 -2.96 -13.63
C LEU A 174 -8.85 -2.79 -13.06
N GLY A 175 -8.13 -1.73 -13.48
CA GLY A 175 -6.78 -1.45 -13.02
C GLY A 175 -6.69 -1.27 -11.50
N LEU A 176 -5.68 -1.89 -10.88
CA LEU A 176 -5.35 -1.73 -9.45
C LEU A 176 -4.99 -0.28 -9.05
N PHE A 177 -4.76 0.57 -10.05
CA PHE A 177 -4.56 2.02 -9.94
C PHE A 177 -5.66 2.82 -10.66
N SER A 178 -6.87 2.26 -10.83
CA SER A 178 -7.98 2.91 -11.54
C SER A 178 -8.28 4.31 -10.96
N PHE A 179 -8.09 4.50 -9.65
CA PHE A 179 -8.22 5.80 -8.99
C PHE A 179 -7.06 6.79 -9.29
N SER A 180 -5.86 6.32 -9.65
CA SER A 180 -4.74 7.17 -10.11
C SER A 180 -4.89 7.63 -11.58
N PHE A 181 -5.71 6.93 -12.36
CA PHE A 181 -6.01 7.28 -13.76
C PHE A 181 -7.37 7.97 -13.92
N CYS A 182 -8.10 8.18 -12.82
CA CYS A 182 -9.41 8.81 -12.85
C CYS A 182 -9.24 10.32 -13.09
N GLU A 183 -9.80 10.82 -14.20
CA GLU A 183 -9.87 12.26 -14.46
C GLU A 183 -10.77 12.95 -13.41
N PRO A 184 -10.48 14.19 -13.02
CA PRO A 184 -11.22 14.92 -11.96
C PRO A 184 -12.75 14.93 -12.20
N THR A 185 -13.15 15.06 -13.47
CA THR A 185 -14.54 15.10 -13.92
C THR A 185 -15.27 13.75 -13.85
N GLN A 186 -14.56 12.62 -13.70
CA GLN A 186 -15.10 11.27 -13.66
C GLN A 186 -14.97 10.58 -12.28
N LEU A 187 -14.67 11.32 -11.22
CA LEU A 187 -14.55 10.79 -9.85
C LEU A 187 -15.82 10.07 -9.34
N MET A 188 -16.97 10.35 -9.94
CA MET A 188 -18.26 9.69 -9.68
C MET A 188 -18.58 8.52 -10.62
N SER A 189 -17.72 8.21 -11.60
CA SER A 189 -17.94 7.07 -12.50
C SER A 189 -17.66 5.75 -11.76
N GLU A 190 -18.50 4.74 -11.98
CA GLU A 190 -18.45 3.44 -11.28
C GLU A 190 -17.13 2.67 -11.45
N SER A 191 -16.30 3.10 -12.42
CA SER A 191 -15.01 2.53 -12.81
C SER A 191 -14.00 2.32 -11.66
N TRP A 192 -13.78 3.34 -10.84
CA TRP A 192 -12.75 3.31 -9.79
C TRP A 192 -13.18 2.43 -8.60
N ILE A 193 -14.49 2.29 -8.37
CA ILE A 193 -15.05 1.39 -7.35
C ILE A 193 -14.72 -0.05 -7.71
N TYR A 194 -14.88 -0.42 -8.99
CA TYR A 194 -14.52 -1.76 -9.46
C TYR A 194 -13.03 -2.04 -9.26
N GLY A 195 -12.13 -1.10 -9.58
CA GLY A 195 -10.69 -1.25 -9.32
C GLY A 195 -10.38 -1.45 -7.83
N THR A 196 -11.04 -0.70 -6.95
CA THR A 196 -10.86 -0.82 -5.50
C THR A 196 -11.40 -2.16 -4.97
N LEU A 197 -12.56 -2.59 -5.46
CA LEU A 197 -13.18 -3.85 -5.08
C LEU A 197 -12.34 -5.05 -5.55
N VAL A 198 -11.79 -4.99 -6.77
CA VAL A 198 -10.82 -5.97 -7.28
C VAL A 198 -9.57 -6.01 -6.42
N SER A 199 -9.03 -4.85 -6.01
CA SER A 199 -7.85 -4.80 -5.13
C SER A 199 -8.09 -5.48 -3.78
N PHE A 200 -9.29 -5.32 -3.22
CA PHE A 200 -9.66 -5.94 -1.95
C PHE A 200 -9.84 -7.46 -2.07
N ILE A 201 -10.54 -7.91 -3.11
CA ILE A 201 -10.72 -9.35 -3.41
C ILE A 201 -9.36 -10.01 -3.67
N ALA A 202 -8.51 -9.39 -4.48
CA ALA A 202 -7.16 -9.89 -4.75
C ALA A 202 -6.32 -9.97 -3.47
N GLY A 203 -6.42 -8.95 -2.59
CA GLY A 203 -5.76 -8.96 -1.29
C GLY A 203 -6.24 -10.10 -0.38
N LEU A 204 -7.55 -10.38 -0.32
CA LEU A 204 -8.10 -11.51 0.43
C LEU A 204 -7.63 -12.85 -0.12
N PHE A 205 -7.63 -13.03 -1.44
CA PHE A 205 -7.13 -14.24 -2.07
C PHE A 205 -5.64 -14.47 -1.75
N LEU A 206 -4.82 -13.42 -1.87
CA LEU A 206 -3.41 -13.47 -1.51
C LEU A 206 -3.19 -13.80 -0.02
N PHE A 207 -3.99 -13.23 0.88
CA PHE A 207 -3.95 -13.56 2.30
C PHE A 207 -4.27 -15.04 2.57
N ALA A 208 -5.21 -15.62 1.84
CA ALA A 208 -5.53 -17.05 1.92
C ALA A 208 -4.42 -17.96 1.38
N VAL A 209 -3.60 -17.47 0.44
CA VAL A 209 -2.44 -18.19 -0.13
C VAL A 209 -1.19 -18.07 0.75
N LEU A 210 -1.08 -17.03 1.57
CA LEU A 210 0.01 -16.82 2.54
C LEU A 210 0.35 -18.05 3.41
N PRO A 211 -0.60 -18.79 4.03
CA PRO A 211 -0.26 -20.01 4.77
C PRO A 211 0.31 -21.13 3.90
N MET A 212 -0.09 -21.22 2.63
CA MET A 212 0.41 -22.25 1.71
C MET A 212 1.87 -22.00 1.30
N THR A 213 2.24 -20.74 1.07
CA THR A 213 3.62 -20.35 0.77
C THR A 213 4.54 -20.56 1.97
N LEU A 214 4.03 -20.32 3.19
CA LEU A 214 4.73 -20.63 4.43
C LEU A 214 4.85 -22.15 4.68
N LYS A 215 3.88 -22.97 4.27
CA LYS A 215 3.93 -24.44 4.42
C LYS A 215 4.99 -25.09 3.52
N LYS A 216 5.17 -24.58 2.30
CA LYS A 216 6.20 -25.06 1.36
C LYS A 216 7.64 -24.72 1.79
N ARG A 217 7.79 -24.05 2.95
CA ARG A 217 9.06 -23.58 3.51
C ARG A 217 9.70 -24.59 4.48
N GLY A 218 8.90 -25.49 5.07
CA GLY A 218 9.37 -26.63 5.89
C GLY A 218 9.40 -27.90 5.07
#